data_AF-A0A3M1MDP0-F1
#
_entry.id   AF-A0A3M1MDP0-F1
#
_cell.length_a   1.000
_cell.length_b   1.000
_cell.length_c   1.000
_cell.angle_alpha   90.00
_cell.angle_beta   90.00
_cell.angle_gamma   90.00
#
_symmetry.space_group_name_H-M   'P 1'
#
loop_
_entity.id
_entity.type
_entity.pdbx_description
1 polymer ?
#
loop_
_entity_poly.entity_id
_entity_poly.type
_entity_poly.pdbx_seq_one_letter_code
_entity_poly.pdbx_strand_id
1 'polypeptide(L)'
;MMATKIGTGGDDFLSGRSGNDILRGLAGDDVLIGNKGNDSLFGGTGSDVLDGGDGNDFINAGTNSSWDVIFGSLGNDRITFADAINPSGSFAFFAVKYSRIEGSINAFISKTATTVKKSIDGSIDRLVNIDWTSSKYDIGIEGTVENDTFRIKDGFSFDFIGIKPGAGNDMIFGGDGGWDRVSYNDQPYRGIRVEVTGYDNGDMTGKVKDQFGDFDKFFGVNEIEGTHASDKFVGGNGNDNFITNAGNDMVLAGQGWDQVRYDRSNLDSVVVDLAKHTAVQKWGGSWEVRKGEWVDTLFGVEAIQGSRGNDSLLGSKQDERLRGNDGNDLIRGRDGNDRLEGENGND
;
A
#
# COMPACT_ATOMS: atom_id res chain seq x y z
N MET A 1 2.27 -37.02 -6.01
CA MET A 1 3.54 -37.57 -5.48
C MET A 1 4.31 -36.38 -4.99
N MET A 2 4.74 -36.40 -3.73
CA MET A 2 5.55 -35.32 -3.13
C MET A 2 6.82 -35.07 -3.95
N ALA A 3 7.11 -33.81 -4.22
CA ALA A 3 8.30 -33.29 -4.84
C ALA A 3 9.04 -32.38 -3.85
N THR A 4 10.37 -32.45 -3.87
CA THR A 4 11.23 -31.45 -3.21
C THR A 4 12.05 -30.78 -4.29
N LYS A 5 11.91 -29.46 -4.42
CA LYS A 5 12.67 -28.64 -5.36
C LYS A 5 13.41 -27.55 -4.59
N ILE A 6 14.64 -27.31 -5.01
CA ILE A 6 15.52 -26.30 -4.44
C ILE A 6 16.08 -25.53 -5.63
N GLY A 7 15.92 -24.20 -5.58
CA GLY A 7 16.50 -23.25 -6.52
C GLY A 7 18.01 -23.09 -6.30
N THR A 8 18.51 -21.95 -6.76
CA THR A 8 19.92 -21.62 -6.86
C THR A 8 20.20 -20.34 -6.07
N GLY A 9 21.07 -19.47 -6.55
CA GLY A 9 21.30 -18.16 -5.92
C GLY A 9 20.90 -17.00 -6.84
N GLY A 10 20.12 -17.29 -7.88
CA GLY A 10 19.50 -16.29 -8.74
C GLY A 10 18.07 -16.71 -9.07
N ASP A 11 17.39 -15.90 -9.88
CA ASP A 11 15.96 -16.00 -10.14
C ASP A 11 15.53 -17.36 -10.71
N ASP A 12 14.71 -18.09 -9.95
CA ASP A 12 14.25 -19.43 -10.27
C ASP A 12 12.73 -19.52 -10.44
N PHE A 13 12.30 -20.41 -11.34
CA PHE A 13 10.90 -20.82 -11.47
C PHE A 13 10.73 -22.25 -10.96
N LEU A 14 10.05 -22.40 -9.81
CA LEU A 14 9.82 -23.67 -9.15
C LEU A 14 8.32 -23.97 -9.10
N SER A 15 7.88 -24.97 -9.86
CA SER A 15 6.50 -25.47 -9.78
C SER A 15 6.44 -26.87 -9.21
N GLY A 16 5.61 -27.07 -8.19
CA GLY A 16 5.22 -28.37 -7.65
C GLY A 16 4.37 -29.18 -8.63
N ARG A 17 3.64 -30.16 -8.10
CA ARG A 17 2.69 -31.02 -8.81
C ARG A 17 1.48 -31.22 -7.91
N SER A 18 0.70 -32.26 -8.19
CA SER A 18 -0.24 -32.77 -7.18
C SER A 18 0.51 -33.52 -6.06
N GLY A 19 0.26 -33.18 -4.81
CA GLY A 19 0.86 -33.77 -3.62
C GLY A 19 1.33 -32.69 -2.65
N ASN A 20 1.87 -33.10 -1.51
CA ASN A 20 2.42 -32.18 -0.53
C ASN A 20 3.90 -31.96 -0.85
N ASP A 21 4.23 -30.86 -1.48
CA ASP A 21 5.56 -30.55 -2.02
C ASP A 21 6.34 -29.60 -1.10
N ILE A 22 7.65 -29.54 -1.31
CA ILE A 22 8.55 -28.59 -0.64
C ILE A 22 9.31 -27.83 -1.71
N LEU A 23 9.13 -26.51 -1.78
CA LEU A 23 9.77 -25.61 -2.74
C LEU A 23 10.62 -24.58 -1.98
N ARG A 24 11.89 -24.42 -2.37
CA ARG A 24 12.83 -23.47 -1.76
C ARG A 24 13.51 -22.63 -2.83
N GLY A 25 13.24 -21.33 -2.89
CA GLY A 25 13.82 -20.39 -3.84
C GLY A 25 15.31 -20.12 -3.56
N LEU A 26 15.59 -19.77 -2.29
CA LEU A 26 16.90 -19.39 -1.74
C LEU A 26 17.23 -17.91 -1.95
N ALA A 27 17.97 -17.54 -2.99
CA ALA A 27 18.32 -16.15 -3.26
C ALA A 27 18.01 -15.82 -4.72
N GLY A 28 17.56 -14.60 -4.98
CA GLY A 28 17.07 -14.18 -6.29
C GLY A 28 15.58 -13.84 -6.21
N ASP A 29 15.04 -13.28 -7.30
CA ASP A 29 13.61 -12.98 -7.39
C ASP A 29 12.88 -14.22 -7.91
N ASP A 30 12.36 -15.05 -7.01
CA ASP A 30 11.87 -16.39 -7.33
C ASP A 30 10.36 -16.46 -7.58
N VAL A 31 9.92 -17.44 -8.37
CA VAL A 31 8.50 -17.78 -8.53
C VAL A 31 8.27 -19.23 -8.08
N LEU A 32 7.55 -19.41 -6.97
CA LEU A 32 7.20 -20.72 -6.41
C LEU A 32 5.69 -20.97 -6.52
N ILE A 33 5.30 -22.10 -7.11
CA ILE A 33 3.90 -22.50 -7.29
C ILE A 33 3.70 -23.91 -6.75
N GLY A 34 2.97 -24.08 -5.65
CA GLY A 34 2.66 -25.38 -5.03
C GLY A 34 1.74 -26.26 -5.88
N ASN A 35 0.65 -25.67 -6.37
CA ASN A 35 -0.45 -26.29 -7.11
C ASN A 35 -1.51 -26.97 -6.22
N LYS A 36 -1.46 -28.29 -6.04
CA LYS A 36 -2.52 -29.02 -5.32
C LYS A 36 -1.90 -29.89 -4.25
N GLY A 37 -2.39 -29.77 -3.02
CA GLY A 37 -1.88 -30.50 -1.86
C GLY A 37 -1.40 -29.52 -0.81
N ASN A 38 -0.95 -30.03 0.34
CA ASN A 38 -0.48 -29.17 1.42
C ASN A 38 1.02 -28.93 1.24
N ASP A 39 1.37 -27.83 0.60
CA ASP A 39 2.72 -27.49 0.18
C ASP A 39 3.46 -26.68 1.24
N SER A 40 4.79 -26.68 1.14
CA SER A 40 5.67 -25.84 1.96
C SER A 40 6.58 -25.02 1.06
N LEU A 41 6.30 -23.72 0.98
CA LEU A 41 7.02 -22.76 0.13
C LEU A 41 7.93 -21.89 0.99
N PHE A 42 9.18 -21.75 0.56
CA PHE A 42 10.18 -20.88 1.18
C PHE A 42 10.77 -20.01 0.08
N GLY A 43 10.43 -18.71 0.05
CA GLY A 43 10.96 -17.74 -0.92
C GLY A 43 12.47 -17.56 -0.71
N GLY A 44 12.82 -16.83 0.34
CA GLY A 44 14.20 -16.66 0.75
C GLY A 44 14.59 -15.19 0.70
N THR A 45 15.64 -14.83 -0.04
CA THR A 45 16.06 -13.44 -0.23
C THR A 45 15.79 -12.99 -1.67
N GLY A 46 15.24 -11.80 -1.86
CA GLY A 46 14.87 -11.30 -3.19
C GLY A 46 13.40 -10.91 -3.18
N SER A 47 12.85 -10.55 -4.33
CA SER A 47 11.44 -10.21 -4.51
C SER A 47 10.69 -11.41 -5.09
N ASP A 48 10.03 -12.16 -4.22
CA ASP A 48 9.47 -13.47 -4.54
C ASP A 48 7.96 -13.42 -4.86
N VAL A 49 7.51 -14.34 -5.72
CA VAL A 49 6.10 -14.65 -5.94
C VAL A 49 5.81 -16.07 -5.47
N LEU A 50 5.01 -16.20 -4.41
CA LEU A 50 4.68 -17.47 -3.77
C LEU A 50 3.19 -17.76 -3.92
N ASP A 51 2.83 -18.86 -4.58
CA ASP A 51 1.45 -19.33 -4.74
C ASP A 51 1.32 -20.74 -4.18
N GLY A 52 0.62 -20.88 -3.06
CA GLY A 52 0.36 -22.18 -2.41
C GLY A 52 -0.48 -23.07 -3.32
N GLY A 53 -1.61 -22.55 -3.79
CA GLY A 53 -2.56 -23.25 -4.64
C GLY A 53 -3.74 -23.81 -3.84
N ASP A 54 -4.26 -24.98 -4.22
CA ASP A 54 -5.32 -25.63 -3.45
C ASP A 54 -4.67 -26.48 -2.34
N GLY A 55 -4.95 -26.18 -1.07
CA GLY A 55 -4.40 -26.96 0.02
C GLY A 55 -4.43 -26.24 1.35
N ASN A 56 -3.87 -26.86 2.39
CA ASN A 56 -3.52 -26.11 3.59
C ASN A 56 -2.01 -25.90 3.55
N ASP A 57 -1.59 -24.75 3.03
CA ASP A 57 -0.20 -24.51 2.69
C ASP A 57 0.55 -23.81 3.83
N PHE A 58 1.85 -24.04 3.87
CA PHE A 58 2.78 -23.29 4.69
C PHE A 58 3.66 -22.43 3.80
N ILE A 59 3.53 -21.11 3.94
CA ILE A 59 4.27 -20.14 3.12
C ILE A 59 5.15 -19.31 4.04
N ASN A 60 6.45 -19.34 3.76
CA ASN A 60 7.44 -18.46 4.36
C ASN A 60 8.04 -17.58 3.28
N ALA A 61 7.78 -16.28 3.37
CA ALA A 61 8.30 -15.29 2.42
C ALA A 61 9.84 -15.19 2.48
N GLY A 62 10.43 -15.42 3.66
CA GLY A 62 11.87 -15.44 3.88
C GLY A 62 12.40 -14.15 4.52
N THR A 63 13.73 -13.98 4.46
CA THR A 63 14.47 -12.87 5.10
C THR A 63 14.79 -11.80 4.05
N ASN A 64 13.96 -10.79 3.82
CA ASN A 64 14.34 -9.78 2.84
C ASN A 64 13.81 -8.37 3.12
N SER A 65 14.42 -7.40 2.44
CA SER A 65 14.03 -5.98 2.40
C SER A 65 13.33 -5.67 1.08
N SER A 66 12.72 -6.68 0.48
CA SER A 66 12.23 -6.67 -0.88
C SER A 66 10.70 -6.74 -0.86
N TRP A 67 10.13 -6.73 -2.06
CA TRP A 67 8.69 -6.87 -2.24
C TRP A 67 8.34 -8.32 -2.56
N ASP A 68 7.58 -8.97 -1.68
CA ASP A 68 7.04 -10.32 -1.93
C ASP A 68 5.54 -10.26 -2.22
N VAL A 69 5.09 -11.13 -3.14
CA VAL A 69 3.68 -11.33 -3.48
C VAL A 69 3.28 -12.75 -3.12
N ILE A 70 2.26 -12.88 -2.28
CA ILE A 70 1.85 -14.14 -1.70
C ILE A 70 0.38 -14.41 -2.04
N PHE A 71 0.12 -15.57 -2.63
CA PHE A 71 -1.21 -16.13 -2.81
C PHE A 71 -1.32 -17.39 -1.93
N GLY A 72 -2.11 -17.30 -0.86
CA GLY A 72 -2.50 -18.50 -0.10
C GLY A 72 -3.40 -19.41 -0.94
N SER A 73 -4.25 -18.80 -1.78
CA SER A 73 -5.21 -19.49 -2.64
C SER A 73 -6.30 -20.21 -1.81
N LEU A 74 -6.72 -21.44 -2.12
CA LEU A 74 -7.84 -22.10 -1.42
C LEU A 74 -7.36 -22.99 -0.27
N GLY A 75 -8.18 -23.13 0.78
CA GLY A 75 -7.87 -23.92 1.96
C GLY A 75 -7.28 -23.09 3.12
N ASN A 76 -6.79 -23.73 4.18
CA ASN A 76 -6.39 -23.01 5.41
C ASN A 76 -4.87 -22.83 5.44
N ASP A 77 -4.42 -21.65 5.03
CA ASP A 77 -3.00 -21.41 4.84
C ASP A 77 -2.37 -20.77 6.06
N ARG A 78 -1.09 -21.07 6.27
CA ARG A 78 -0.26 -20.44 7.29
C ARG A 78 0.85 -19.68 6.61
N ILE A 79 0.72 -18.36 6.60
CA ILE A 79 1.70 -17.44 6.03
C ILE A 79 2.51 -16.84 7.18
N THR A 80 3.83 -16.96 7.13
CA THR A 80 4.72 -16.48 8.19
C THR A 80 5.74 -15.48 7.67
N PHE A 81 5.98 -14.45 8.49
CA PHE A 81 6.94 -13.38 8.24
C PHE A 81 8.09 -13.39 9.27
N ALA A 82 8.24 -14.50 10.00
CA ALA A 82 9.21 -14.64 11.11
C ALA A 82 10.66 -14.32 10.73
N ASP A 83 10.99 -14.57 9.46
CA ASP A 83 12.33 -14.39 8.92
C ASP A 83 12.53 -12.97 8.35
N ALA A 84 11.46 -12.17 8.23
CA ALA A 84 11.52 -10.79 7.72
C ALA A 84 12.30 -9.82 8.64
N ILE A 85 12.77 -10.26 9.81
CA ILE A 85 13.52 -9.43 10.76
C ILE A 85 14.81 -8.91 10.11
N ASN A 86 14.74 -7.71 9.57
CA ASN A 86 15.88 -7.05 8.97
C ASN A 86 16.75 -6.37 10.06
N PRO A 87 18.02 -6.76 10.24
CA PRO A 87 18.96 -5.98 11.06
C PRO A 87 19.41 -4.66 10.40
N SER A 88 19.23 -4.47 9.09
CA SER A 88 19.74 -3.31 8.33
C SER A 88 18.78 -2.12 8.24
N GLY A 89 17.54 -2.26 8.68
CA GLY A 89 16.57 -1.16 8.77
C GLY A 89 15.89 -0.73 7.47
N SER A 90 16.00 -1.51 6.40
CA SER A 90 15.23 -1.34 5.16
C SER A 90 13.82 -1.92 5.30
N PHE A 91 12.83 -1.31 4.65
CA PHE A 91 11.43 -1.73 4.67
C PHE A 91 11.25 -3.07 3.96
N ALA A 92 10.43 -3.96 4.50
CA ALA A 92 9.96 -5.16 3.80
C ALA A 92 8.46 -4.99 3.53
N PHE A 93 8.06 -5.19 2.26
CA PHE A 93 6.66 -5.07 1.84
C PHE A 93 6.14 -6.45 1.45
N PHE A 94 5.10 -6.91 2.16
CA PHE A 94 4.44 -8.18 1.85
C PHE A 94 3.04 -7.91 1.31
N ALA A 95 2.78 -8.32 0.07
CA ALA A 95 1.44 -8.28 -0.50
C ALA A 95 0.79 -9.66 -0.40
N VAL A 96 -0.14 -9.85 0.52
CA VAL A 96 -0.99 -11.06 0.55
C VAL A 96 -2.22 -10.79 -0.29
N LYS A 97 -2.34 -11.50 -1.41
CA LYS A 97 -3.34 -11.25 -2.44
C LYS A 97 -4.42 -12.32 -2.45
N TYR A 98 -5.67 -11.87 -2.39
CA TYR A 98 -6.86 -12.69 -2.54
C TYR A 98 -7.57 -12.45 -3.88
N SER A 99 -7.01 -11.64 -4.77
CA SER A 99 -7.61 -11.27 -6.07
C SER A 99 -7.87 -12.44 -7.04
N ARG A 100 -7.45 -13.67 -6.70
CA ARG A 100 -7.73 -14.91 -7.44
C ARG A 100 -8.83 -15.77 -6.82
N ILE A 101 -9.44 -15.34 -5.71
CA ILE A 101 -10.48 -16.07 -5.01
C ILE A 101 -11.86 -15.68 -5.57
N GLU A 102 -12.64 -16.68 -5.98
CA GLU A 102 -14.02 -16.52 -6.44
C GLU A 102 -14.99 -16.46 -5.24
N GLY A 103 -14.90 -15.39 -4.45
CA GLY A 103 -15.77 -15.16 -3.30
C GLY A 103 -15.17 -14.13 -2.36
N SER A 104 -16.03 -13.44 -1.60
CA SER A 104 -15.56 -12.41 -0.68
C SER A 104 -14.69 -12.94 0.46
N ILE A 105 -13.90 -12.06 1.05
CA ILE A 105 -13.09 -12.27 2.25
C ILE A 105 -13.57 -11.42 3.42
N ASN A 106 -13.31 -11.93 4.62
CA ASN A 106 -13.36 -11.15 5.86
C ASN A 106 -11.97 -11.20 6.51
N ALA A 107 -11.21 -10.12 6.33
CA ALA A 107 -9.89 -9.94 6.90
C ALA A 107 -10.00 -9.24 8.27
N PHE A 108 -9.41 -9.87 9.29
CA PHE A 108 -9.22 -9.30 10.61
C PHE A 108 -7.71 -9.20 10.85
N ILE A 109 -7.21 -7.98 11.05
CA ILE A 109 -5.80 -7.67 11.16
C ILE A 109 -5.55 -7.19 12.59
N SER A 110 -4.72 -7.93 13.33
CA SER A 110 -4.35 -7.56 14.69
C SER A 110 -3.02 -8.17 15.11
N LYS A 111 -2.47 -7.63 16.19
CA LYS A 111 -1.25 -8.10 16.87
C LYS A 111 -1.21 -9.59 17.14
N THR A 112 -2.32 -10.12 17.62
CA THR A 112 -2.40 -11.47 18.21
C THR A 112 -3.01 -12.47 17.25
N ALA A 113 -3.74 -12.00 16.24
CA ALA A 113 -4.35 -12.82 15.23
C ALA A 113 -4.61 -11.97 13.98
N THR A 114 -3.86 -12.21 12.91
CA THR A 114 -4.24 -11.77 11.58
C THR A 114 -4.81 -12.96 10.82
N THR A 115 -6.06 -12.85 10.42
CA THR A 115 -6.80 -13.94 9.76
C THR A 115 -7.60 -13.43 8.59
N VAL A 116 -7.68 -14.23 7.53
CA VAL A 116 -8.55 -13.93 6.39
C VAL A 116 -9.47 -15.12 6.17
N LYS A 117 -10.78 -14.91 6.38
CA LYS A 117 -11.79 -15.94 6.13
C LYS A 117 -12.33 -15.80 4.72
N LYS A 118 -12.25 -16.88 3.94
CA LYS A 118 -12.76 -16.98 2.57
C LYS A 118 -14.22 -17.45 2.58
N SER A 119 -15.10 -16.78 1.83
CA SER A 119 -16.51 -17.16 1.77
C SER A 119 -16.79 -18.38 0.90
N ILE A 120 -15.93 -18.62 -0.10
CA ILE A 120 -16.12 -19.68 -1.11
C ILE A 120 -16.11 -21.10 -0.50
N ASP A 121 -15.24 -21.33 0.50
CA ASP A 121 -15.07 -22.65 1.15
C ASP A 121 -15.09 -22.57 2.68
N GLY A 122 -15.17 -21.37 3.25
CA GLY A 122 -15.15 -21.13 4.70
C GLY A 122 -13.78 -21.29 5.35
N SER A 123 -12.72 -21.50 4.56
CA SER A 123 -11.35 -21.63 5.03
C SER A 123 -10.82 -20.33 5.62
N ILE A 124 -9.80 -20.44 6.47
CA ILE A 124 -9.22 -19.32 7.19
C ILE A 124 -7.70 -19.38 7.07
N ASP A 125 -7.15 -18.35 6.45
CA ASP A 125 -5.71 -18.13 6.43
C ASP A 125 -5.27 -17.43 7.70
N ARG A 126 -4.08 -17.80 8.17
CA ARG A 126 -3.44 -17.22 9.33
C ARG A 126 -2.11 -16.62 8.95
N LEU A 127 -2.02 -15.31 9.13
CA LEU A 127 -0.82 -14.54 8.94
C LEU A 127 -0.17 -14.33 10.32
N VAL A 128 1.06 -14.80 10.47
CA VAL A 128 1.73 -14.89 11.78
C VAL A 128 3.14 -14.32 11.74
N ASN A 129 3.64 -13.94 12.92
CA ASN A 129 4.98 -13.37 13.10
C ASN A 129 5.19 -12.09 12.31
N ILE A 130 4.14 -11.28 12.17
CA ILE A 130 4.25 -9.90 11.68
C ILE A 130 4.91 -9.09 12.81
N ASP A 131 6.01 -8.41 12.52
CA ASP A 131 6.63 -7.48 13.47
C ASP A 131 5.92 -6.13 13.42
N TRP A 132 5.20 -5.85 14.50
CA TRP A 132 4.41 -4.63 14.72
C TRP A 132 5.10 -3.64 15.67
N THR A 133 6.42 -3.76 15.82
CA THR A 133 7.18 -2.95 16.80
C THR A 133 8.24 -2.08 16.15
N SER A 134 8.47 -2.25 14.85
CA SER A 134 9.31 -1.37 14.07
C SER A 134 8.50 -0.77 12.93
N SER A 135 8.68 0.53 12.69
CA SER A 135 8.05 1.30 11.61
C SER A 135 8.52 0.88 10.21
N LYS A 136 8.87 -0.39 10.03
CA LYS A 136 9.67 -0.94 8.92
C LYS A 136 8.94 -2.05 8.16
N TYR A 137 7.78 -2.52 8.64
CA TYR A 137 7.01 -3.55 7.97
C TYR A 137 5.69 -2.99 7.47
N ASP A 138 5.47 -3.20 6.19
CA ASP A 138 4.19 -2.94 5.54
C ASP A 138 3.56 -4.31 5.26
N ILE A 139 2.39 -4.58 5.85
CA ILE A 139 1.52 -5.66 5.39
C ILE A 139 0.46 -5.08 4.47
N GLY A 140 0.51 -5.51 3.21
CA GLY A 140 -0.52 -5.28 2.22
C GLY A 140 -1.48 -6.46 2.19
N ILE A 141 -2.77 -6.22 2.33
CA ILE A 141 -3.80 -7.20 1.96
C ILE A 141 -4.58 -6.68 0.77
N GLU A 142 -4.60 -7.45 -0.31
CA GLU A 142 -5.41 -7.19 -1.49
C GLU A 142 -6.63 -8.10 -1.49
N GLY A 143 -7.81 -7.50 -1.62
CA GLY A 143 -9.08 -8.20 -1.69
C GLY A 143 -9.34 -8.84 -3.04
N THR A 144 -10.61 -9.19 -3.21
CA THR A 144 -11.16 -9.97 -4.29
C THR A 144 -11.88 -9.04 -5.28
N VAL A 145 -12.71 -9.63 -6.14
CA VAL A 145 -13.63 -8.87 -7.00
C VAL A 145 -15.04 -8.79 -6.41
N GLU A 146 -15.22 -9.29 -5.19
CA GLU A 146 -16.48 -9.39 -4.46
C GLU A 146 -16.46 -8.46 -3.25
N ASN A 147 -17.62 -8.22 -2.65
CA ASN A 147 -17.75 -7.31 -1.50
C ASN A 147 -17.03 -7.86 -0.25
N ASP A 148 -15.86 -7.31 0.03
CA ASP A 148 -14.96 -7.72 1.09
C ASP A 148 -15.16 -6.89 2.36
N THR A 149 -14.56 -7.39 3.45
CA THR A 149 -14.48 -6.62 4.67
C THR A 149 -13.11 -6.73 5.31
N PHE A 150 -12.53 -5.59 5.63
CA PHE A 150 -11.26 -5.44 6.32
C PHE A 150 -11.50 -4.79 7.68
N ARG A 151 -10.98 -5.39 8.75
CA ARG A 151 -11.03 -4.83 10.11
C ARG A 151 -9.65 -4.81 10.71
N ILE A 152 -9.18 -3.61 10.99
CA ILE A 152 -7.89 -3.38 11.61
C ILE A 152 -8.11 -3.15 13.11
N LYS A 153 -7.30 -3.82 13.92
CA LYS A 153 -7.25 -3.67 15.37
C LYS A 153 -5.80 -3.75 15.83
N ASP A 154 -5.03 -2.79 15.37
CA ASP A 154 -3.60 -2.67 15.56
C ASP A 154 -3.27 -2.13 16.98
N GLY A 155 -4.01 -1.13 17.48
CA GLY A 155 -3.85 -0.52 18.80
C GLY A 155 -2.42 -0.05 19.09
N PHE A 156 -1.68 0.39 18.07
CA PHE A 156 -0.28 0.82 18.16
C PHE A 156 -0.10 2.26 17.66
N SER A 157 1.11 2.81 17.71
CA SER A 157 1.38 4.18 17.26
C SER A 157 2.33 4.29 16.07
N PHE A 158 2.84 3.17 15.52
CA PHE A 158 3.94 3.17 14.54
C PHE A 158 3.82 2.14 13.40
N ASP A 159 2.73 1.40 13.30
CA ASP A 159 2.57 0.35 12.28
C ASP A 159 1.95 0.90 11.01
N PHE A 160 2.29 0.32 9.86
CA PHE A 160 1.65 0.65 8.59
C PHE A 160 0.91 -0.57 8.03
N ILE A 161 -0.37 -0.39 7.71
CA ILE A 161 -1.21 -1.41 7.08
C ILE A 161 -1.75 -0.86 5.77
N GLY A 162 -1.46 -1.57 4.68
CA GLY A 162 -1.98 -1.27 3.35
C GLY A 162 -3.17 -2.16 3.02
N ILE A 163 -4.30 -1.56 2.70
CA ILE A 163 -5.48 -2.27 2.17
C ILE A 163 -5.66 -1.89 0.71
N LYS A 164 -5.72 -2.91 -0.14
CA LYS A 164 -6.13 -2.79 -1.54
C LYS A 164 -7.49 -3.48 -1.67
N PRO A 165 -8.59 -2.73 -1.61
CA PRO A 165 -9.92 -3.31 -1.44
C PRO A 165 -10.28 -4.29 -2.57
N GLY A 166 -9.93 -3.96 -3.81
CA GLY A 166 -10.21 -4.79 -4.97
C GLY A 166 -11.35 -4.17 -5.79
N ALA A 167 -12.22 -5.01 -6.33
CA ALA A 167 -13.50 -4.56 -6.89
C ALA A 167 -14.64 -5.00 -5.95
N GLY A 168 -15.84 -4.49 -6.18
CA GLY A 168 -16.96 -4.73 -5.27
C GLY A 168 -17.15 -3.54 -4.31
N ASN A 169 -18.16 -3.65 -3.46
CA ASN A 169 -18.53 -2.61 -2.52
C ASN A 169 -17.99 -2.97 -1.14
N ASP A 170 -16.76 -2.57 -0.88
CA ASP A 170 -16.01 -3.07 0.25
C ASP A 170 -16.23 -2.25 1.51
N MET A 171 -15.96 -2.88 2.64
CA MET A 171 -16.00 -2.23 3.96
C MET A 171 -14.64 -2.28 4.63
N ILE A 172 -14.02 -1.12 4.82
CA ILE A 172 -12.73 -0.96 5.46
C ILE A 172 -12.94 -0.27 6.81
N PHE A 173 -12.61 -0.96 7.89
CA PHE A 173 -12.56 -0.38 9.22
C PHE A 173 -11.09 -0.27 9.62
N GLY A 174 -10.59 0.95 9.67
CA GLY A 174 -9.28 1.28 10.22
C GLY A 174 -9.19 0.97 11.72
N GLY A 175 -7.98 1.10 12.24
CA GLY A 175 -7.59 0.75 13.59
C GLY A 175 -7.72 1.90 14.58
N ASP A 176 -7.39 1.60 15.84
CA ASP A 176 -7.38 2.57 16.95
C ASP A 176 -5.97 3.19 17.12
N GLY A 177 -5.16 3.18 16.06
CA GLY A 177 -3.73 3.44 16.10
C GLY A 177 -3.05 3.22 14.75
N GLY A 178 -1.73 3.43 14.69
CA GLY A 178 -0.93 3.15 13.51
C GLY A 178 -1.23 4.08 12.32
N TRP A 179 -0.88 3.61 11.13
CA TRP A 179 -1.09 4.24 9.83
C TRP A 179 -1.76 3.25 8.88
N ASP A 180 -3.06 3.42 8.71
CA ASP A 180 -3.88 2.64 7.80
C ASP A 180 -4.06 3.38 6.49
N ARG A 181 -3.62 2.75 5.40
CA ARG A 181 -3.80 3.25 4.04
C ARG A 181 -4.81 2.41 3.28
N VAL A 182 -5.77 3.07 2.65
CA VAL A 182 -6.57 2.47 1.57
C VAL A 182 -5.97 2.89 0.24
N SER A 183 -5.52 1.92 -0.56
CA SER A 183 -4.81 2.14 -1.81
C SER A 183 -5.60 1.62 -2.99
N TYR A 184 -5.87 2.50 -3.95
CA TYR A 184 -6.47 2.18 -5.24
C TYR A 184 -5.43 2.06 -6.35
N ASN A 185 -4.15 2.00 -5.98
CA ASN A 185 -3.02 1.92 -6.89
C ASN A 185 -2.87 0.50 -7.48
N ASP A 186 -3.86 0.08 -8.26
CA ASP A 186 -3.86 -1.15 -9.04
C ASP A 186 -4.50 -0.96 -10.42
N GLN A 187 -4.18 -1.83 -11.36
CA GLN A 187 -4.81 -1.83 -12.69
C GLN A 187 -6.31 -2.13 -12.57
N PRO A 188 -7.20 -1.50 -13.38
CA PRO A 188 -6.92 -0.88 -14.68
C PRO A 188 -6.63 0.64 -14.69
N TYR A 189 -6.28 1.27 -13.56
CA TYR A 189 -6.02 2.71 -13.44
C TYR A 189 -7.11 3.57 -14.10
N ARG A 190 -8.32 3.53 -13.54
CA ARG A 190 -9.39 4.47 -13.90
C ARG A 190 -9.63 5.42 -12.74
N GLY A 191 -9.90 6.69 -13.06
CA GLY A 191 -10.05 7.73 -12.05
C GLY A 191 -11.09 7.40 -10.97
N ILE A 192 -10.69 7.52 -9.71
CA ILE A 192 -11.55 7.33 -8.55
C ILE A 192 -12.12 8.66 -8.04
N ARG A 193 -13.13 8.56 -7.18
CA ARG A 193 -13.62 9.71 -6.41
C ARG A 193 -13.69 9.38 -4.93
N VAL A 194 -12.86 10.06 -4.16
CA VAL A 194 -12.86 10.04 -2.70
C VAL A 194 -13.80 11.13 -2.17
N GLU A 195 -14.65 10.76 -1.21
CA GLU A 195 -15.51 11.68 -0.46
C GLU A 195 -15.36 11.38 1.04
N VAL A 196 -14.59 12.20 1.75
CA VAL A 196 -14.50 12.20 3.22
C VAL A 196 -15.74 12.91 3.77
N THR A 197 -16.40 12.28 4.74
CA THR A 197 -17.71 12.73 5.27
C THR A 197 -17.74 12.87 6.79
N GLY A 198 -16.70 12.41 7.47
CA GLY A 198 -16.58 12.46 8.91
C GLY A 198 -15.23 11.91 9.36
N TYR A 199 -15.08 11.79 10.68
CA TYR A 199 -13.87 11.31 11.30
C TYR A 199 -14.22 10.35 12.42
N ASP A 200 -13.42 9.30 12.58
CA ASP A 200 -13.48 8.37 13.71
C ASP A 200 -12.13 8.41 14.41
N ASN A 201 -12.12 8.69 15.71
CA ASN A 201 -10.90 8.95 16.50
C ASN A 201 -9.90 9.98 15.90
N GLY A 202 -10.37 10.87 15.02
CA GLY A 202 -9.53 11.87 14.33
C GLY A 202 -9.11 11.49 12.92
N ASP A 203 -9.37 10.25 12.49
CA ASP A 203 -8.99 9.70 11.19
C ASP A 203 -10.18 9.64 10.22
N MET A 204 -9.90 9.63 8.92
CA MET A 204 -10.89 9.87 7.88
C MET A 204 -11.97 8.77 7.82
N THR A 205 -13.22 9.19 7.65
CA THR A 205 -14.37 8.30 7.38
C THR A 205 -15.15 8.79 6.16
N GLY A 206 -15.50 7.88 5.27
CA GLY A 206 -16.11 8.27 4.00
C GLY A 206 -16.33 7.11 3.05
N LYS A 207 -16.31 7.43 1.76
CA LYS A 207 -16.49 6.47 0.68
C LYS A 207 -15.61 6.81 -0.51
N VAL A 208 -15.33 5.80 -1.31
CA VAL A 208 -14.66 5.95 -2.60
C VAL A 208 -15.54 5.33 -3.67
N LYS A 209 -15.79 6.08 -4.75
CA LYS A 209 -16.21 5.44 -5.99
C LYS A 209 -14.95 4.95 -6.68
N ASP A 210 -14.79 3.64 -6.76
CA ASP A 210 -13.56 3.00 -7.19
C ASP A 210 -13.40 3.02 -8.73
N GLN A 211 -12.32 2.40 -9.19
CA GLN A 211 -11.97 2.31 -10.60
C GLN A 211 -12.80 1.27 -11.38
N PHE A 212 -13.52 0.38 -10.69
CA PHE A 212 -14.41 -0.62 -11.26
C PHE A 212 -15.86 -0.11 -11.40
N GLY A 213 -16.19 0.97 -10.70
CA GLY A 213 -17.48 1.64 -10.68
C GLY A 213 -18.31 1.38 -9.43
N ASP A 214 -17.77 0.61 -8.49
CA ASP A 214 -18.36 0.24 -7.21
C ASP A 214 -18.07 1.30 -6.13
N PHE A 215 -18.64 1.10 -4.93
CA PHE A 215 -18.52 2.02 -3.81
C PHE A 215 -18.01 1.33 -2.55
N ASP A 216 -16.77 1.68 -2.20
CA ASP A 216 -16.19 1.28 -0.93
C ASP A 216 -16.53 2.27 0.16
N LYS A 217 -16.61 1.78 1.39
CA LYS A 217 -16.74 2.60 2.60
C LYS A 217 -15.56 2.36 3.50
N PHE A 218 -15.00 3.46 4.00
CA PHE A 218 -13.90 3.43 4.94
C PHE A 218 -14.27 4.19 6.22
N PHE A 219 -13.76 3.73 7.35
CA PHE A 219 -14.00 4.28 8.68
C PHE A 219 -12.68 4.35 9.43
N GLY A 220 -12.30 5.53 9.92
CA GLY A 220 -11.08 5.73 10.72
C GLY A 220 -9.78 5.36 10.01
N VAL A 221 -9.60 5.75 8.74
CA VAL A 221 -8.36 5.47 7.99
C VAL A 221 -7.47 6.71 7.93
N ASN A 222 -6.16 6.53 8.04
CA ASN A 222 -5.23 7.67 8.12
C ASN A 222 -4.90 8.26 6.74
N GLU A 223 -4.97 7.46 5.67
CA GLU A 223 -4.49 7.86 4.35
C GLU A 223 -5.24 7.17 3.21
N ILE A 224 -5.47 7.90 2.12
CA ILE A 224 -6.03 7.34 0.89
C ILE A 224 -5.07 7.61 -0.26
N GLU A 225 -4.74 6.55 -0.99
CA GLU A 225 -3.88 6.58 -2.17
C GLU A 225 -4.71 6.33 -3.44
N GLY A 226 -4.58 7.24 -4.40
CA GLY A 226 -5.21 7.21 -5.71
C GLY A 226 -4.61 6.22 -6.70
N THR A 227 -5.15 6.26 -7.91
CA THR A 227 -4.75 5.47 -9.06
C THR A 227 -3.64 6.18 -9.85
N HIS A 228 -3.29 5.68 -11.04
CA HIS A 228 -2.42 6.40 -11.98
C HIS A 228 -3.21 7.15 -13.07
N ALA A 229 -4.51 7.35 -12.86
CA ALA A 229 -5.39 8.15 -13.70
C ALA A 229 -5.87 9.37 -12.91
N SER A 230 -6.50 10.32 -13.62
CA SER A 230 -6.99 11.55 -13.00
C SER A 230 -8.11 11.26 -12.00
N ASP A 231 -7.77 11.45 -10.73
CA ASP A 231 -8.61 11.20 -9.56
C ASP A 231 -9.20 12.49 -9.02
N LYS A 232 -10.23 12.34 -8.18
CA LYS A 232 -10.80 13.45 -7.42
C LYS A 232 -10.85 13.11 -5.93
N PHE A 233 -10.20 13.93 -5.14
CA PHE A 233 -10.24 13.89 -3.68
C PHE A 233 -11.09 15.03 -3.15
N VAL A 234 -12.08 14.70 -2.33
CA VAL A 234 -12.89 15.67 -1.58
C VAL A 234 -12.71 15.34 -0.10
N GLY A 235 -11.94 16.18 0.58
CA GLY A 235 -11.73 16.11 2.01
C GLY A 235 -12.88 16.73 2.82
N GLY A 236 -12.77 16.61 4.13
CA GLY A 236 -13.79 16.93 5.12
C GLY A 236 -13.48 18.19 5.92
N ASN A 237 -13.69 18.10 7.23
CA ASN A 237 -13.52 19.20 8.18
C ASN A 237 -12.35 18.98 9.17
N GLY A 238 -11.66 17.86 9.05
CA GLY A 238 -10.53 17.45 9.88
C GLY A 238 -9.31 17.25 8.99
N ASN A 239 -8.26 16.64 9.53
CA ASN A 239 -6.99 16.54 8.83
C ASN A 239 -7.01 15.34 7.87
N ASP A 240 -6.91 15.61 6.58
CA ASP A 240 -6.94 14.58 5.55
C ASP A 240 -5.54 14.34 4.95
N ASN A 241 -5.23 13.08 4.64
CA ASN A 241 -3.97 12.72 3.98
C ASN A 241 -4.25 12.00 2.65
N PHE A 242 -3.73 12.57 1.56
CA PHE A 242 -3.90 12.01 0.22
C PHE A 242 -2.57 11.76 -0.49
N ILE A 243 -2.50 10.67 -1.24
CA ILE A 243 -1.46 10.41 -2.25
C ILE A 243 -2.17 10.38 -3.60
N THR A 244 -1.78 11.28 -4.50
CA THR A 244 -2.45 11.44 -5.80
C THR A 244 -1.94 10.47 -6.86
N ASN A 245 -0.67 10.05 -6.79
CA ASN A 245 0.00 9.26 -7.84
C ASN A 245 -0.05 9.99 -9.20
N ALA A 246 0.10 9.30 -10.34
CA ALA A 246 0.13 9.96 -11.64
C ALA A 246 -1.29 10.34 -12.10
N GLY A 247 -1.39 11.31 -13.01
CA GLY A 247 -2.67 11.81 -13.51
C GLY A 247 -2.83 13.30 -13.22
N ASN A 248 -3.80 13.95 -13.86
CA ASN A 248 -4.15 15.33 -13.51
C ASN A 248 -5.19 15.31 -12.40
N ASP A 249 -4.72 15.21 -11.16
CA ASP A 249 -5.60 14.97 -10.02
C ASP A 249 -6.20 16.28 -9.49
N MET A 250 -7.35 16.18 -8.82
CA MET A 250 -7.97 17.33 -8.16
C MET A 250 -8.19 17.04 -6.69
N VAL A 251 -7.54 17.82 -5.83
CA VAL A 251 -7.70 17.77 -4.38
C VAL A 251 -8.47 19.01 -3.91
N LEU A 252 -9.64 18.77 -3.31
CA LEU A 252 -10.44 19.76 -2.59
C LEU A 252 -10.39 19.35 -1.11
N ALA A 253 -9.36 19.78 -0.38
CA ALA A 253 -9.01 19.20 0.91
C ALA A 253 -9.97 19.62 2.05
N GLY A 254 -10.54 20.82 2.00
CA GLY A 254 -11.67 21.19 2.87
C GLY A 254 -11.26 22.10 4.01
N GLN A 255 -11.53 21.70 5.26
CA GLN A 255 -11.03 22.39 6.45
C GLN A 255 -10.17 21.42 7.24
N GLY A 256 -9.14 21.93 7.90
CA GLY A 256 -8.26 21.09 8.70
C GLY A 256 -6.81 21.49 8.42
N TRP A 257 -5.92 20.58 8.79
CA TRP A 257 -4.55 20.55 8.31
C TRP A 257 -4.42 19.42 7.32
N ASP A 258 -4.51 19.74 6.03
CA ASP A 258 -4.62 18.73 4.98
C ASP A 258 -3.29 18.54 4.26
N GLN A 259 -2.93 17.28 4.00
CA GLN A 259 -1.66 16.89 3.44
C GLN A 259 -1.80 16.19 2.10
N VAL A 260 -0.98 16.59 1.14
CA VAL A 260 -0.74 15.85 -0.11
C VAL A 260 0.70 15.39 -0.17
N ARG A 261 0.89 14.12 -0.56
CA ARG A 261 2.18 13.45 -0.54
C ARG A 261 2.60 12.93 -1.91
N TYR A 262 3.88 13.09 -2.22
CA TYR A 262 4.52 12.68 -3.47
C TYR A 262 5.68 11.69 -3.27
N ASP A 263 5.89 11.20 -2.04
CA ASP A 263 7.04 10.35 -1.66
C ASP A 263 6.88 8.85 -1.97
N ARG A 264 5.69 8.41 -2.40
CA ARG A 264 5.32 6.98 -2.51
C ARG A 264 5.11 6.47 -3.93
N SER A 265 5.35 7.31 -4.92
CA SER A 265 4.90 7.10 -6.30
C SER A 265 6.01 6.68 -7.27
N ASN A 266 7.26 6.50 -6.84
CA ASN A 266 8.45 6.43 -7.73
C ASN A 266 8.55 7.62 -8.69
N LEU A 267 8.04 8.77 -8.24
CA LEU A 267 8.10 10.06 -8.92
C LEU A 267 9.54 10.58 -8.92
N ASP A 268 9.99 11.16 -10.04
CA ASP A 268 11.35 11.69 -10.14
C ASP A 268 11.50 13.04 -9.43
N SER A 269 10.46 13.89 -9.51
CA SER A 269 10.39 15.19 -8.83
C SER A 269 8.99 15.79 -8.93
N VAL A 270 8.68 16.73 -8.03
CA VAL A 270 7.47 17.54 -8.07
C VAL A 270 7.78 19.04 -7.99
N VAL A 271 7.05 19.85 -8.74
CA VAL A 271 7.07 21.31 -8.64
C VAL A 271 5.72 21.79 -8.13
N VAL A 272 5.65 22.16 -6.86
CA VAL A 272 4.44 22.63 -6.18
C VAL A 272 4.45 24.17 -6.07
N ASP A 273 3.30 24.79 -6.36
CA ASP A 273 3.01 26.20 -6.08
C ASP A 273 1.60 26.31 -5.48
N LEU A 274 1.52 26.32 -4.15
CA LEU A 274 0.25 26.34 -3.41
C LEU A 274 -0.53 27.63 -3.65
N ALA A 275 0.13 28.78 -3.86
CA ALA A 275 -0.60 30.01 -4.22
C ALA A 275 -1.23 29.96 -5.63
N LYS A 276 -0.77 29.05 -6.49
CA LYS A 276 -1.36 28.79 -7.81
C LYS A 276 -2.27 27.56 -7.82
N HIS A 277 -2.36 26.83 -6.71
CA HIS A 277 -3.11 25.58 -6.60
C HIS A 277 -2.61 24.51 -7.58
N THR A 278 -1.30 24.43 -7.83
CA THR A 278 -0.75 23.48 -8.81
C THR A 278 0.39 22.65 -8.25
N ALA A 279 0.44 21.37 -8.61
CA ALA A 279 1.64 20.54 -8.49
C ALA A 279 1.93 19.85 -9.82
N VAL A 280 3.11 20.11 -10.39
CA VAL A 280 3.58 19.48 -11.63
C VAL A 280 4.45 18.30 -11.27
N GLN A 281 3.93 17.10 -11.50
CA GLN A 281 4.60 15.84 -11.26
C GLN A 281 5.43 15.44 -12.48
N LYS A 282 6.71 15.10 -12.28
CA LYS A 282 7.59 14.61 -13.35
C LYS A 282 7.93 13.15 -13.17
N TRP A 283 7.61 12.37 -14.18
CA TRP A 283 7.79 10.93 -14.20
C TRP A 283 8.73 10.54 -15.35
N GLY A 284 9.96 10.14 -15.02
CA GLY A 284 10.98 9.77 -16.02
C GLY A 284 11.41 8.30 -15.99
N GLY A 285 10.88 7.51 -15.06
CA GLY A 285 11.15 6.08 -14.91
C GLY A 285 10.86 5.21 -16.15
N SER A 286 11.34 3.96 -16.11
CA SER A 286 11.23 2.95 -17.18
C SER A 286 9.80 2.49 -17.50
N TRP A 287 8.82 2.87 -16.68
CA TRP A 287 7.40 2.56 -16.88
C TRP A 287 6.80 3.51 -17.92
N GLU A 288 6.83 3.13 -19.20
CA GLU A 288 6.36 3.96 -20.33
C GLU A 288 4.96 4.56 -20.12
N VAL A 289 4.08 3.86 -19.40
CA VAL A 289 2.70 4.28 -19.14
C VAL A 289 2.61 5.52 -18.23
N ARG A 290 3.63 5.76 -17.40
CA ARG A 290 3.65 6.86 -16.42
C ARG A 290 4.48 8.05 -16.91
N LYS A 291 5.26 7.87 -17.98
CA LYS A 291 6.24 8.84 -18.45
C LYS A 291 5.57 10.11 -18.94
N GLY A 292 5.89 11.24 -18.32
CA GLY A 292 5.31 12.53 -18.69
C GLY A 292 5.31 13.53 -17.55
N GLU A 293 4.68 14.67 -17.83
CA GLU A 293 4.35 15.67 -16.83
C GLU A 293 2.83 15.66 -16.61
N TRP A 294 2.43 15.55 -15.35
CA TRP A 294 1.03 15.62 -14.93
C TRP A 294 0.85 16.79 -13.98
N VAL A 295 -0.34 17.40 -13.99
CA VAL A 295 -0.60 18.62 -13.21
C VAL A 295 -1.80 18.41 -12.31
N ASP A 296 -1.54 18.36 -11.01
CA ASP A 296 -2.57 18.30 -9.99
C ASP A 296 -3.08 19.71 -9.70
N THR A 297 -4.35 19.78 -9.31
CA THR A 297 -4.99 20.98 -8.80
C THR A 297 -5.24 20.85 -7.30
N LEU A 298 -4.66 21.73 -6.48
CA LEU A 298 -4.64 21.62 -5.01
C LEU A 298 -5.34 22.82 -4.34
N PHE A 299 -6.50 22.60 -3.73
CA PHE A 299 -7.23 23.63 -2.97
C PHE A 299 -7.36 23.28 -1.49
N GLY A 300 -6.98 24.22 -0.62
CA GLY A 300 -7.07 24.08 0.83
C GLY A 300 -6.09 23.02 1.36
N VAL A 301 -4.87 22.99 0.82
CA VAL A 301 -3.81 22.05 1.24
C VAL A 301 -2.75 22.87 1.98
N GLU A 302 -2.48 22.50 3.22
CA GLU A 302 -1.54 23.19 4.10
C GLU A 302 -0.22 22.42 4.26
N ALA A 303 -0.20 21.14 3.90
CA ALA A 303 0.99 20.29 4.03
C ALA A 303 1.36 19.58 2.72
N ILE A 304 2.65 19.64 2.38
CA ILE A 304 3.22 18.94 1.23
C ILE A 304 4.41 18.12 1.68
N GLN A 305 4.39 16.85 1.30
CA GLN A 305 5.56 15.99 1.32
C GLN A 305 6.03 15.75 -0.12
N GLY A 306 7.25 16.17 -0.43
CA GLY A 306 7.92 16.01 -1.70
C GLY A 306 8.15 14.56 -2.10
N SER A 307 8.77 14.36 -3.26
CA SER A 307 9.23 13.07 -3.75
C SER A 307 10.52 12.64 -3.03
N ARG A 308 11.32 11.76 -3.66
CA ARG A 308 12.70 11.44 -3.24
C ARG A 308 13.74 12.02 -4.19
N GLY A 309 13.31 12.83 -5.15
CA GLY A 309 14.20 13.54 -6.06
C GLY A 309 14.13 15.04 -5.82
N ASN A 310 14.75 15.81 -6.72
CA ASN A 310 14.93 17.24 -6.52
C ASN A 310 13.62 18.00 -6.76
N ASP A 311 12.97 18.43 -5.69
CA ASP A 311 11.67 19.08 -5.73
C ASP A 311 11.78 20.61 -5.71
N SER A 312 10.67 21.27 -6.04
CA SER A 312 10.49 22.70 -5.82
C SER A 312 9.15 22.93 -5.13
N LEU A 313 9.17 23.25 -3.85
CA LEU A 313 8.00 23.42 -3.00
C LEU A 313 7.80 24.89 -2.65
N LEU A 314 6.80 25.53 -3.29
CA LEU A 314 6.45 26.92 -3.05
C LEU A 314 5.11 27.01 -2.30
N GLY A 315 5.13 27.58 -1.10
CA GLY A 315 3.95 27.84 -0.27
C GLY A 315 3.11 29.01 -0.77
N SER A 316 2.21 29.51 0.07
CA SER A 316 1.21 30.52 -0.26
C SER A 316 1.29 31.77 0.62
N LYS A 317 0.17 32.21 1.19
CA LYS A 317 0.14 33.24 2.25
C LYS A 317 -0.37 32.69 3.57
N GLN A 318 -0.65 31.39 3.61
CA GLN A 318 -1.17 30.70 4.78
C GLN A 318 0.01 30.07 5.54
N ASP A 319 -0.25 29.46 6.68
CA ASP A 319 0.79 28.76 7.42
C ASP A 319 0.90 27.34 6.83
N GLU A 320 2.05 27.00 6.23
CA GLU A 320 2.22 25.70 5.58
C GLU A 320 3.35 24.85 6.16
N ARG A 321 3.26 23.53 5.94
CA ARG A 321 4.32 22.57 6.21
C ARG A 321 4.84 21.99 4.90
N LEU A 322 6.07 22.30 4.55
CA LEU A 322 6.70 21.84 3.32
C LEU A 322 7.91 20.97 3.64
N ARG A 323 7.91 19.72 3.18
CA ARG A 323 8.97 18.74 3.42
C ARG A 323 9.54 18.22 2.09
N GLY A 324 10.84 18.32 1.88
CA GLY A 324 11.56 17.84 0.69
C GLY A 324 11.76 16.32 0.66
N ASN A 325 12.24 15.73 1.77
CA ASN A 325 12.67 14.33 1.93
C ASN A 325 14.09 14.08 1.40
N ASP A 326 14.26 13.25 0.37
CA ASP A 326 15.56 13.01 -0.23
C ASP A 326 15.63 13.85 -1.51
N GLY A 327 16.81 14.38 -1.85
CA GLY A 327 16.98 15.21 -3.04
C GLY A 327 17.58 16.56 -2.70
N ASN A 328 17.96 17.35 -3.70
CA ASN A 328 18.35 18.75 -3.49
C ASN A 328 17.12 19.61 -3.79
N ASP A 329 16.44 20.05 -2.75
CA ASP A 329 15.12 20.65 -2.87
C ASP A 329 15.16 22.17 -2.83
N LEU A 330 14.22 22.82 -3.51
CA LEU A 330 13.97 24.25 -3.39
C LEU A 330 12.70 24.48 -2.58
N ILE A 331 12.83 24.91 -1.32
CA ILE A 331 11.67 25.12 -0.44
C ILE A 331 11.49 26.61 -0.11
N ARG A 332 10.29 27.15 -0.33
CA ARG A 332 9.94 28.54 0.01
C ARG A 332 8.50 28.68 0.45
N GLY A 333 8.26 28.90 1.75
CA GLY A 333 6.92 29.13 2.30
C GLY A 333 6.21 30.40 1.79
N ARG A 334 6.94 31.51 1.63
CA ARG A 334 6.45 32.88 1.28
C ARG A 334 5.91 33.63 2.50
N ASP A 335 4.64 34.06 2.52
CA ASP A 335 4.05 34.72 3.69
C ASP A 335 3.41 33.65 4.58
N GLY A 336 3.37 33.85 5.90
CA GLY A 336 2.85 32.85 6.86
C GLY A 336 3.90 32.44 7.89
N ASN A 337 3.50 31.61 8.84
CA ASN A 337 4.40 30.94 9.80
C ASN A 337 4.68 29.52 9.35
N ASP A 338 5.57 29.39 8.37
CA ASP A 338 5.81 28.10 7.71
C ASP A 338 6.78 27.21 8.48
N ARG A 339 6.57 25.91 8.36
CA ARG A 339 7.54 24.88 8.74
C ARG A 339 8.16 24.28 7.49
N LEU A 340 9.44 24.57 7.27
CA LEU A 340 10.20 24.11 6.10
C LEU A 340 11.23 23.05 6.53
N GLU A 341 11.18 21.87 5.91
CA GLU A 341 12.02 20.72 6.23
C GLU A 341 12.66 20.18 4.94
N GLY A 342 13.95 20.47 4.70
CA GLY A 342 14.68 19.92 3.55
C GLY A 342 14.88 18.39 3.66
N GLU A 343 15.31 17.94 4.85
CA GLU A 343 15.71 16.57 5.17
C GLU A 343 17.07 16.19 4.55
N ASN A 344 17.16 15.19 3.67
CA ASN A 344 18.42 14.67 3.11
C ASN A 344 18.78 15.32 1.77
N GLY A 345 19.80 16.17 1.77
CA GLY A 345 20.36 16.73 0.54
C GLY A 345 20.96 18.09 0.75
N ASN A 346 20.93 18.93 -0.29
CA ASN A 346 21.38 20.31 -0.24
C ASN A 346 20.25 21.25 -0.68
N ASP A 347 19.57 21.84 0.31
CA ASP A 347 18.30 22.54 0.20
C ASP A 347 18.40 24.06 0.49
#